data_AF-A0A7Y2ZIB7-F1
#
_entry.id   AF-A0A7Y2ZIB7-F1
#
_cell.length_a   1.000
_cell.length_b   1.000
_cell.length_c   1.000
_cell.angle_alpha   90.00
_cell.angle_beta   90.00
_cell.angle_gamma   90.00
#
_symmetry.space_group_name_H-M   'P 1'
#
loop_
_entity.id
_entity.type
_entity.pdbx_description
1 polymer ?
#
loop_
_entity_poly.entity_id
_entity_poly.type
_entity_poly.pdbx_seq_one_letter_code
_entity_poly.pdbx_strand_id
1 'polypeptide(L)'
;MSFSSRFVFRFAPIFLLAAGVPSAAQEVPEPVRIPEDSVPAQLQRYQELQTRVTAVQSQALEASPELTERRAAIAELVEARSYEVDPGLRQIIQTRMPELQRRVEVARAGGNTSVLRTVQAEFEALRQRARAAEGQALELPDVASTITGFEDDLLEAMTAYDPDVGSALEELRALSARLELTLGGD
;
A
#
# COMPACT_ATOMS: atom_id res chain seq x y z
N MET A 1 -27.77 -18.58 14.64
CA MET A 1 -27.69 -18.56 16.11
C MET A 1 -27.44 -17.12 16.51
N SER A 2 -28.41 -16.51 17.20
CA SER A 2 -28.47 -15.07 17.48
C SER A 2 -28.03 -14.83 18.92
N PHE A 3 -26.94 -14.09 19.14
CA PHE A 3 -26.50 -13.67 20.48
C PHE A 3 -26.80 -12.18 20.66
N SER A 4 -28.00 -11.91 21.17
CA SER A 4 -28.38 -10.59 21.69
C SER A 4 -27.91 -10.49 23.14
N SER A 5 -26.76 -9.85 23.38
CA SER A 5 -26.32 -9.53 24.74
C SER A 5 -26.80 -8.13 25.12
N ARG A 6 -27.94 -8.06 25.83
CA ARG A 6 -28.47 -6.84 26.42
C ARG A 6 -27.77 -6.60 27.75
N PHE A 7 -26.75 -5.75 27.77
CA PHE A 7 -26.19 -5.22 29.01
C PHE A 7 -27.06 -4.06 29.51
N VAL A 8 -27.86 -4.32 30.53
CA VAL A 8 -28.60 -3.30 31.29
C VAL A 8 -27.67 -2.77 32.38
N PHE A 9 -27.02 -1.64 32.12
CA PHE A 9 -26.31 -0.90 33.16
C PHE A 9 -27.31 -0.05 33.96
N ARG A 10 -27.53 -0.44 35.23
CA ARG A 10 -28.26 0.35 36.22
C ARG A 10 -27.39 1.53 36.65
N PHE A 11 -27.83 2.73 36.29
CA PHE A 11 -27.31 3.99 36.83
C PHE A 11 -27.69 4.14 38.31
N ALA A 12 -26.69 4.33 39.17
CA ALA A 12 -26.88 4.88 40.51
C ALA A 12 -26.50 6.38 40.48
N PRO A 13 -27.32 7.30 40.99
CA PRO A 13 -26.97 8.72 41.05
C PRO A 13 -26.10 8.97 42.27
N ILE A 14 -24.82 9.27 42.06
CA ILE A 14 -23.97 9.85 43.10
C ILE A 14 -24.15 11.36 43.06
N PHE A 15 -24.88 11.88 44.04
CA PHE A 15 -24.87 13.29 44.41
C PHE A 15 -23.48 13.64 44.94
N LEU A 16 -22.71 14.37 44.15
CA LEU A 16 -21.40 14.88 44.55
C LEU A 16 -21.54 16.36 44.89
N LEU A 17 -21.36 16.64 46.18
CA LEU A 17 -21.33 17.98 46.78
C LEU A 17 -20.30 18.86 46.08
N ALA A 18 -20.79 20.02 45.62
CA ALA A 18 -19.98 21.09 45.07
C ALA A 18 -19.08 21.69 46.16
N ALA A 19 -17.82 21.24 46.20
CA ALA A 19 -16.73 21.96 46.85
C ALA A 19 -16.10 22.88 45.79
N GLY A 20 -16.18 24.19 46.03
CA GLY A 20 -15.64 25.22 45.15
C GLY A 20 -14.14 25.04 44.94
N VAL A 21 -13.77 24.63 43.73
CA VAL A 21 -12.39 24.71 43.24
C VAL A 21 -12.19 26.15 42.77
N PRO A 22 -11.15 26.86 43.24
CA PRO A 22 -10.81 28.17 42.69
C PRO A 22 -10.52 27.96 41.20
N SER A 23 -11.29 28.67 40.37
CA SER A 23 -11.12 28.71 38.93
C SER A 23 -9.77 29.36 38.65
N ALA A 24 -8.70 28.57 38.67
CA ALA A 24 -7.46 28.92 38.01
C ALA A 24 -7.84 29.08 36.55
N ALA A 25 -7.69 30.30 36.03
CA ALA A 25 -7.82 30.57 34.61
C ALA A 25 -6.94 29.54 33.88
N GLN A 26 -7.60 28.51 33.31
CA GLN A 26 -6.96 27.65 32.34
C GLN A 26 -6.67 28.58 31.17
N GLU A 27 -5.42 29.06 31.11
CA GLU A 27 -4.81 29.47 29.85
C GLU A 27 -5.06 28.28 28.91
N VAL A 28 -6.05 28.43 28.04
CA VAL A 28 -6.29 27.51 26.95
C VAL A 28 -4.98 27.56 26.15
N PRO A 29 -4.16 26.49 26.16
CA PRO A 29 -2.92 26.51 25.42
C PRO A 29 -3.26 26.86 23.99
N GLU A 30 -2.66 27.94 23.47
CA GLU A 30 -2.86 28.30 22.07
C GLU A 30 -2.54 27.07 21.21
N PRO A 31 -3.41 26.76 20.23
CA PRO A 31 -3.19 25.59 19.39
C PRO A 31 -1.81 25.72 18.75
N VAL A 32 -0.92 24.77 19.08
CA VAL A 32 0.42 24.71 18.53
C VAL A 32 0.28 24.64 17.01
N ARG A 33 0.56 25.76 16.34
CA ARG A 33 0.57 25.82 14.88
C ARG A 33 1.81 25.08 14.41
N ILE A 34 1.60 23.89 13.88
CA ILE A 34 2.66 23.16 13.20
C ILE A 34 3.04 23.99 11.96
N PRO A 35 4.31 24.36 11.77
CA PRO A 35 4.73 25.05 10.56
C PRO A 35 4.37 24.22 9.33
N GLU A 36 3.81 24.86 8.29
CA GLU A 36 3.38 24.17 7.06
C GLU A 36 4.53 23.45 6.35
N ASP A 37 5.76 23.96 6.50
CA ASP A 37 6.97 23.34 5.96
C ASP A 37 7.58 22.24 6.84
N SER A 38 6.97 21.95 7.98
CA SER A 38 7.45 20.87 8.85
C SER A 38 7.21 19.49 8.22
N VAL A 39 8.06 18.53 8.55
CA VAL A 39 7.91 17.13 8.11
C VAL A 39 6.51 16.56 8.47
N PRO A 40 5.95 16.77 9.68
CA PRO A 40 4.61 16.31 9.99
C PRO A 40 3.51 16.90 9.08
N ALA A 41 3.58 18.20 8.77
CA ALA A 41 2.62 18.86 7.89
C ALA A 41 2.72 18.35 6.44
N GLN A 42 3.94 18.19 5.93
CA GLN A 42 4.18 17.62 4.60
C GLN A 42 3.70 16.17 4.49
N LEU A 43 3.92 15.36 5.51
CA LEU A 43 3.44 13.98 5.55
C LEU A 43 1.91 13.90 5.58
N GLN A 44 1.26 14.77 6.36
CA GLN A 44 -0.20 14.87 6.37
C GLN A 44 -0.72 15.24 4.97
N ARG A 45 -0.14 16.26 4.33
CA ARG A 45 -0.53 16.68 2.98
C ARG A 45 -0.35 15.57 1.95
N TYR A 46 0.76 14.84 2.03
CA TYR A 46 1.02 13.68 1.17
C TYR A 46 -0.08 12.61 1.32
N GLN A 47 -0.47 12.27 2.55
CA GLN A 47 -1.53 11.28 2.82
C GLN A 47 -2.90 11.73 2.28
N GLU A 48 -3.23 13.02 2.43
CA GLU A 48 -4.48 13.60 1.91
C GLU A 48 -4.53 13.49 0.37
N LEU A 49 -3.46 13.89 -0.31
CA LEU A 49 -3.35 13.80 -1.77
C LEU A 49 -3.39 12.35 -2.25
N GLN A 50 -2.66 11.45 -1.58
CA GLN A 50 -2.65 10.03 -1.92
C GLN A 50 -4.05 9.43 -1.81
N THR A 51 -4.79 9.77 -0.75
CA THR A 51 -6.17 9.32 -0.55
C THR A 51 -7.09 9.82 -1.66
N ARG A 52 -6.99 11.12 -2.01
CA ARG A 52 -7.77 11.72 -3.11
C ARG A 52 -7.48 11.03 -4.44
N VAL A 53 -6.21 10.93 -4.82
CA VAL A 53 -5.77 10.32 -6.08
C VAL A 53 -6.24 8.85 -6.16
N THR A 54 -6.10 8.08 -5.08
CA THR A 54 -6.53 6.68 -5.03
C THR A 54 -8.05 6.55 -5.22
N ALA A 55 -8.84 7.43 -4.59
CA ALA A 55 -10.29 7.42 -4.75
C ALA A 55 -10.70 7.71 -6.20
N VAL A 56 -10.10 8.72 -6.84
CA VAL A 56 -10.36 9.06 -8.24
C VAL A 56 -9.92 7.93 -9.18
N GLN A 57 -8.77 7.32 -8.93
CA GLN A 57 -8.30 6.16 -9.69
C GLN A 57 -9.27 4.97 -9.60
N SER A 58 -9.78 4.67 -8.39
CA SER A 58 -10.78 3.60 -8.21
C SER A 58 -12.05 3.88 -9.01
N GLN A 59 -12.56 5.12 -8.96
CA GLN A 59 -13.74 5.53 -9.72
C GLN A 59 -13.52 5.42 -11.23
N ALA A 60 -12.37 5.86 -11.73
CA ALA A 60 -12.02 5.76 -13.14
C ALA A 60 -11.96 4.30 -13.62
N LEU A 61 -11.37 3.40 -12.81
CA LEU A 61 -11.29 1.96 -13.13
C LEU A 61 -12.66 1.27 -13.04
N GLU A 62 -13.47 1.59 -12.03
CA GLU A 62 -14.83 1.05 -11.88
C GLU A 62 -15.75 1.45 -13.04
N ALA A 63 -15.56 2.66 -13.57
CA ALA A 63 -16.34 3.17 -14.69
C ALA A 63 -15.87 2.70 -16.07
N SER A 64 -14.65 2.17 -16.16
CA SER A 64 -14.06 1.70 -17.41
C SER A 64 -13.64 0.22 -17.33
N PRO A 65 -14.52 -0.70 -17.75
CA PRO A 65 -14.18 -2.12 -17.87
C PRO A 65 -12.94 -2.36 -18.74
N GLU A 66 -12.77 -1.56 -19.80
CA GLU A 66 -11.64 -1.63 -20.73
C GLU A 66 -10.31 -1.33 -20.02
N LEU A 67 -10.25 -0.33 -19.15
CA LEU A 67 -9.06 -0.05 -18.34
C LEU A 67 -8.77 -1.17 -17.35
N THR A 68 -9.81 -1.77 -16.76
CA THR A 68 -9.65 -2.91 -15.85
C THR A 68 -9.08 -4.14 -16.59
N GLU A 69 -9.58 -4.43 -17.78
CA GLU A 69 -9.07 -5.50 -18.64
C GLU A 69 -7.61 -5.25 -19.06
N ARG A 70 -7.28 -4.02 -19.47
CA ARG A 70 -5.90 -3.65 -19.83
C ARG A 70 -4.94 -3.76 -18.66
N ARG A 71 -5.37 -3.38 -17.45
CA ARG A 71 -4.56 -3.57 -16.24
C ARG A 71 -4.23 -5.05 -16.00
N ALA A 72 -5.22 -5.94 -16.19
CA ALA A 72 -4.99 -7.38 -16.09
C ALA A 72 -4.04 -7.88 -17.20
N ALA A 73 -4.22 -7.43 -18.44
CA ALA A 73 -3.35 -7.78 -19.56
C ALA A 73 -1.91 -7.31 -19.36
N ILE A 74 -1.68 -6.15 -18.75
CA ILE A 74 -0.33 -5.68 -18.36
C ILE A 74 0.30 -6.62 -17.34
N ALA A 75 -0.45 -7.05 -16.32
CA ALA A 75 0.07 -7.99 -15.34
C ALA A 75 0.48 -9.33 -15.98
N GLU A 76 -0.34 -9.87 -16.89
CA GLU A 76 -0.03 -11.07 -17.66
C GLU A 76 1.18 -10.87 -18.59
N LEU A 77 1.30 -9.70 -19.23
CA LEU A 77 2.44 -9.36 -20.07
C LEU A 77 3.73 -9.29 -19.27
N VAL A 78 3.74 -8.60 -18.13
CA VAL A 78 4.91 -8.49 -17.24
C VAL A 78 5.30 -9.87 -16.73
N GLU A 79 4.34 -10.69 -16.31
CA GLU A 79 4.59 -12.07 -15.89
C GLU A 79 5.23 -12.89 -17.03
N ALA A 80 4.63 -12.87 -18.22
CA ALA A 80 5.15 -13.59 -19.37
C ALA A 80 6.58 -13.16 -19.72
N ARG A 81 6.85 -11.85 -19.74
CA ARG A 81 8.18 -11.29 -19.99
C ARG A 81 9.17 -11.59 -18.89
N SER A 82 8.75 -11.66 -17.63
CA SER A 82 9.63 -12.07 -16.52
C SER A 82 10.11 -13.51 -16.68
N TYR A 83 9.28 -14.40 -17.25
CA TYR A 83 9.68 -15.77 -17.59
C TYR A 83 10.60 -15.86 -18.80
N GLU A 84 10.54 -14.89 -19.72
CA GLU A 84 11.49 -14.82 -20.83
C GLU A 84 12.86 -14.31 -20.37
N VAL A 85 12.86 -13.29 -19.49
CA VAL A 85 14.06 -12.76 -18.84
C VAL A 85 14.74 -13.85 -18.01
N ASP A 86 13.95 -14.59 -17.21
CA ASP A 86 14.44 -15.71 -16.41
C ASP A 86 13.60 -16.97 -16.63
N PRO A 87 13.99 -17.82 -17.60
CA PRO A 87 13.30 -19.09 -17.90
C PRO A 87 13.25 -20.05 -16.71
N GLY A 88 14.16 -19.91 -15.75
CA GLY A 88 14.19 -20.73 -14.54
C GLY A 88 13.04 -20.43 -13.58
N LEU A 89 12.44 -19.23 -13.63
CA LEU A 89 11.33 -18.85 -12.75
C LEU A 89 10.11 -19.73 -12.94
N ARG A 90 9.76 -20.05 -14.19
CA ARG A 90 8.64 -20.94 -14.49
C ARG A 90 8.85 -22.31 -13.84
N GLN A 91 10.06 -22.86 -13.98
CA GLN A 91 10.40 -24.15 -13.37
C GLN A 91 10.36 -24.06 -11.84
N ILE A 92 10.88 -22.98 -11.25
CA ILE A 92 10.84 -22.74 -9.81
C ILE A 92 9.40 -22.73 -9.29
N ILE A 93 8.50 -21.99 -9.92
CA ILE A 93 7.10 -21.88 -9.49
C ILE A 93 6.40 -23.24 -9.60
N GLN A 94 6.64 -23.97 -10.70
CA GLN A 94 5.96 -25.25 -10.95
C GLN A 94 6.50 -26.40 -10.11
N THR A 95 7.79 -26.41 -9.78
CA THR A 95 8.44 -27.58 -9.15
C THR A 95 8.92 -27.28 -7.74
N ARG A 96 9.61 -26.16 -7.55
CA ARG A 96 10.27 -25.85 -6.27
C ARG A 96 9.28 -25.31 -5.25
N MET A 97 8.35 -24.46 -5.67
CA MET A 97 7.37 -23.86 -4.75
C MET A 97 6.49 -24.89 -4.03
N PRO A 98 5.91 -25.89 -4.71
CA PRO A 98 5.15 -26.96 -4.03
C PRO A 98 6.02 -27.80 -3.08
N GLU A 99 7.29 -28.01 -3.42
CA GLU A 99 8.23 -28.72 -2.55
C GLU A 99 8.50 -27.92 -1.27
N LEU A 100 8.73 -26.62 -1.37
CA LEU A 100 8.94 -25.75 -0.22
C LEU A 100 7.71 -25.70 0.69
N GLN A 101 6.51 -25.58 0.11
CA GLN A 101 5.25 -25.63 0.87
C GLN A 101 5.12 -26.94 1.67
N ARG A 102 5.37 -28.09 1.01
CA ARG A 102 5.36 -29.40 1.69
C ARG A 102 6.40 -29.47 2.82
N ARG A 103 7.61 -28.94 2.60
CA ARG A 103 8.66 -28.89 3.63
C ARG A 103 8.23 -28.05 4.83
N VAL A 104 7.53 -26.92 4.61
CA VAL A 104 6.97 -26.10 5.69
C VAL A 104 5.93 -26.87 6.49
N GLU A 105 4.99 -27.54 5.83
CA GLU A 105 3.95 -28.32 6.50
C GLU A 105 4.52 -29.43 7.39
N VAL A 106 5.43 -30.23 6.84
CA VAL A 106 6.12 -31.31 7.58
C VAL A 106 6.93 -30.74 8.74
N ALA A 107 7.67 -29.66 8.52
CA ALA A 107 8.49 -29.05 9.55
C ALA A 107 7.66 -28.41 10.67
N ARG A 108 6.50 -27.81 10.36
CA ARG A 108 5.56 -27.30 11.37
C ARG A 108 4.98 -28.43 12.20
N ALA A 109 4.52 -29.51 11.57
CA ALA A 109 3.98 -30.67 12.27
C ALA A 109 5.01 -31.35 13.20
N GLY A 110 6.28 -31.40 12.77
CA GLY A 110 7.37 -31.98 13.54
C GLY A 110 8.11 -31.02 14.49
N GLY A 111 7.71 -29.75 14.58
CA GLY A 111 8.41 -28.73 15.37
C GLY A 111 9.85 -28.45 14.92
N ASN A 112 10.19 -28.75 13.66
CA ASN A 112 11.55 -28.62 13.14
C ASN A 112 11.86 -27.19 12.69
N THR A 113 12.23 -26.34 13.65
CA THR A 113 12.54 -24.91 13.41
C THR A 113 13.76 -24.68 12.52
N SER A 114 14.68 -25.65 12.40
CA SER A 114 15.84 -25.55 11.50
C SER A 114 15.41 -25.65 10.03
N VAL A 115 14.53 -26.59 9.71
CA VAL A 115 13.96 -26.72 8.36
C VAL A 115 13.14 -25.49 7.99
N LEU A 116 12.34 -24.96 8.93
CA LEU A 116 11.57 -23.73 8.69
C LEU A 116 12.46 -22.54 8.33
N ARG A 117 13.56 -22.33 9.07
CA ARG A 117 14.53 -21.27 8.75
C ARG A 117 15.19 -21.46 7.38
N THR A 118 15.53 -22.69 7.03
CA THR A 118 16.14 -23.00 5.72
C THR A 118 15.17 -22.71 4.57
N VAL A 119 13.91 -23.15 4.71
CA VAL A 119 12.88 -22.89 3.70
C VAL A 119 12.59 -21.39 3.59
N GLN A 120 12.56 -20.67 4.71
CA GLN A 120 12.38 -19.22 4.72
C GLN A 120 13.46 -18.48 3.91
N ALA A 121 14.75 -18.80 4.17
CA ALA A 121 15.87 -18.23 3.42
C ALA A 121 15.78 -18.52 1.92
N GLU A 122 15.30 -19.72 1.58
CA GLU A 122 15.11 -20.11 0.19
C GLU A 122 13.97 -19.33 -0.49
N PHE A 123 12.83 -19.15 0.20
CA PHE A 123 11.74 -18.29 -0.27
C PHE A 123 12.21 -16.85 -0.52
N GLU A 124 13.04 -16.31 0.36
CA GLU A 124 13.58 -14.96 0.22
C GLU A 124 14.49 -14.83 -1.01
N ALA A 125 15.36 -15.81 -1.24
CA ALA A 125 16.20 -15.85 -2.43
C ALA A 125 15.37 -15.95 -3.73
N LEU A 126 14.34 -16.80 -3.74
CA LEU A 126 13.43 -16.93 -4.88
C LEU A 126 12.65 -15.64 -5.14
N ARG A 127 12.18 -14.98 -4.08
CA ARG A 127 11.48 -13.69 -4.18
C ARG A 127 12.37 -12.59 -4.74
N GLN A 128 13.63 -12.51 -4.31
CA GLN A 128 14.60 -11.54 -4.85
C GLN A 128 14.87 -11.78 -6.33
N ARG A 129 15.04 -13.05 -6.72
CA ARG A 129 15.22 -13.46 -8.12
C ARG A 129 14.01 -13.08 -8.98
N ALA A 130 12.79 -13.36 -8.51
CA ALA A 130 11.57 -12.98 -9.21
C ALA A 130 11.45 -11.46 -9.38
N ARG A 131 11.71 -10.67 -8.33
CA ARG A 131 11.71 -9.20 -8.40
C ARG A 131 12.74 -8.65 -9.39
N ALA A 132 13.92 -9.28 -9.48
CA ALA A 132 14.94 -8.87 -10.43
C ALA A 132 14.49 -9.10 -11.88
N ALA A 133 13.87 -10.26 -12.16
CA ALA A 133 13.34 -10.55 -13.48
C ALA A 133 12.13 -9.66 -13.85
N GLU A 134 11.24 -9.40 -12.88
CA GLU A 134 10.12 -8.45 -13.05
C GLU A 134 10.63 -7.04 -13.35
N GLY A 135 11.63 -6.55 -12.59
CA GLY A 135 12.25 -5.25 -12.84
C GLY A 135 12.85 -5.13 -14.24
N GLN A 136 13.57 -6.16 -14.70
CA GLN A 136 14.10 -6.20 -16.07
C GLN A 136 13.00 -6.32 -17.13
N ALA A 137 11.91 -7.06 -16.84
CA ALA A 137 10.77 -7.17 -17.74
C ALA A 137 10.06 -5.82 -17.94
N LEU A 138 9.95 -5.01 -16.88
CA LEU A 138 9.38 -3.66 -16.94
C LEU A 138 10.20 -2.70 -17.81
N GLU A 139 11.51 -2.94 -17.95
CA GLU A 139 12.40 -2.16 -18.81
C GLU A 139 12.32 -2.55 -20.30
N LEU A 140 11.62 -3.65 -20.64
CA LEU A 140 11.47 -4.07 -22.03
C LEU A 140 10.60 -3.06 -22.81
N PRO A 141 10.98 -2.68 -24.05
CA PRO A 141 10.31 -1.60 -24.78
C PRO A 141 8.81 -1.79 -25.00
N ASP A 142 8.37 -3.03 -25.24
CA ASP A 142 6.96 -3.36 -25.45
C ASP A 142 6.15 -3.29 -24.15
N VAL A 143 6.73 -3.71 -23.03
CA VAL A 143 6.13 -3.60 -21.70
C VAL A 143 6.01 -2.14 -21.31
N ALA A 144 7.12 -1.38 -21.39
CA ALA A 144 7.15 0.05 -21.09
C ALA A 144 6.12 0.82 -21.93
N SER A 145 6.08 0.58 -23.24
CA SER A 145 5.10 1.23 -24.13
C SER A 145 3.65 0.89 -23.77
N THR A 146 3.37 -0.35 -23.35
CA THR A 146 2.01 -0.77 -22.95
C THR A 146 1.60 -0.10 -21.64
N ILE A 147 2.52 -0.02 -20.68
CA ILE A 147 2.30 0.65 -19.39
C ILE A 147 2.06 2.14 -19.61
N THR A 148 2.91 2.84 -20.37
CA THR A 148 2.73 4.27 -20.64
C THR A 148 1.39 4.55 -21.31
N GLY A 149 1.00 3.76 -22.32
CA GLY A 149 -0.31 3.93 -22.94
C GLY A 149 -1.46 3.72 -21.96
N PHE A 150 -1.37 2.75 -21.05
CA PHE A 150 -2.38 2.57 -20.01
C PHE A 150 -2.40 3.71 -18.98
N GLU A 151 -1.24 4.23 -18.59
CA GLU A 151 -1.14 5.38 -17.67
C GLU A 151 -1.77 6.64 -18.26
N ASP A 152 -1.55 6.89 -19.55
CA ASP A 152 -2.16 8.02 -20.27
C ASP A 152 -3.69 7.90 -20.29
N ASP A 153 -4.21 6.73 -20.68
CA ASP A 153 -5.67 6.50 -20.75
C ASP A 153 -6.31 6.54 -19.35
N LEU A 154 -5.60 6.04 -18.33
CA LEU A 154 -6.07 6.12 -16.95
C LEU A 154 -6.08 7.57 -16.45
N LEU A 155 -5.07 8.37 -16.77
CA LEU A 155 -5.03 9.78 -16.41
C LEU A 155 -6.15 10.57 -17.09
N GLU A 156 -6.43 10.29 -18.37
CA GLU A 156 -7.57 10.87 -19.07
C GLU A 156 -8.89 10.52 -18.36
N ALA A 157 -9.11 9.24 -18.04
CA ALA A 157 -10.29 8.80 -17.32
C ALA A 157 -10.40 9.44 -15.93
N MET A 158 -9.30 9.54 -15.18
CA MET A 158 -9.26 10.22 -13.88
C MET A 158 -9.60 11.71 -13.99
N THR A 159 -9.11 12.37 -15.04
CA THR A 159 -9.33 13.81 -15.29
C THR A 159 -10.81 14.10 -15.60
N ALA A 160 -11.52 13.15 -16.22
CA ALA A 160 -12.95 13.26 -16.45
C ALA A 160 -13.77 13.28 -15.13
N TYR A 161 -13.26 12.66 -14.06
CA TYR A 161 -13.86 12.68 -12.72
C TYR A 161 -13.40 13.87 -11.88
N ASP A 162 -12.09 14.17 -11.92
CA ASP A 162 -11.47 15.23 -11.15
C ASP A 162 -10.48 16.01 -12.03
N PRO A 163 -10.88 17.20 -12.54
CA PRO A 163 -10.03 18.01 -13.41
C PRO A 163 -8.69 18.43 -12.80
N ASP A 164 -8.59 18.44 -11.46
CA ASP A 164 -7.37 18.84 -10.75
C ASP A 164 -6.45 17.65 -10.44
N VAL A 165 -6.80 16.42 -10.87
CA VAL A 165 -6.03 15.21 -10.54
C VAL A 165 -4.60 15.27 -11.05
N GLY A 166 -4.35 15.91 -12.20
CA GLY A 166 -3.01 16.14 -12.73
C GLY A 166 -2.16 16.97 -11.77
N SER A 167 -2.68 18.11 -11.30
CA SER A 167 -2.02 18.95 -10.31
C SER A 167 -1.77 18.22 -8.99
N ALA A 168 -2.73 17.41 -8.54
CA ALA A 168 -2.60 16.61 -7.32
C ALA A 168 -1.48 15.55 -7.43
N LEU A 169 -1.35 14.90 -8.59
CA LEU A 169 -0.28 13.94 -8.88
C LEU A 169 1.09 14.61 -8.90
N GLU A 170 1.21 15.81 -9.51
CA GLU A 170 2.45 16.59 -9.50
C GLU A 170 2.85 17.02 -8.09
N GLU A 171 1.91 17.51 -7.29
CA GLU A 171 2.16 17.89 -5.89
C GLU A 171 2.60 16.67 -5.06
N LEU A 172 1.96 15.50 -5.27
CA LEU A 172 2.33 14.25 -4.60
C LEU A 172 3.77 13.83 -4.94
N ARG A 173 4.18 13.91 -6.21
CA ARG A 173 5.57 13.63 -6.64
C ARG A 173 6.56 14.59 -6.00
N ALA A 174 6.26 15.89 -5.99
CA ALA A 174 7.11 16.90 -5.38
C ALA A 174 7.28 16.70 -3.86
N LEU A 175 6.18 16.37 -3.17
CA LEU A 175 6.21 16.07 -1.73
C LEU A 175 7.01 14.80 -1.43
N SER A 176 6.83 13.74 -2.22
CA SER A 176 7.60 12.50 -2.07
C SER A 176 9.10 12.76 -2.18
N ALA A 177 9.55 13.47 -3.21
CA ALA A 177 10.96 13.80 -3.40
C ALA A 177 11.54 14.64 -2.26
N ARG A 178 10.75 15.60 -1.74
CA ARG A 178 11.17 16.43 -0.59
C ARG A 178 11.28 15.62 0.70
N LEU A 179 10.30 14.77 0.97
CA LEU A 179 10.29 13.90 2.15
C LEU A 179 11.45 12.90 2.11
N GLU A 180 11.76 12.33 0.93
CA GLU A 180 12.90 11.42 0.76
C GLU A 180 14.23 12.11 1.07
N LEU A 181 14.44 13.33 0.54
CA LEU A 181 15.65 14.12 0.86
C LEU A 181 15.76 14.48 2.34
N THR A 182 14.62 14.70 3.01
CA THR A 182 14.60 15.11 4.43
C THR A 182 14.79 13.91 5.37
N LEU A 183 14.26 12.74 5.02
CA LEU A 183 14.31 11.53 5.85
C LEU A 183 15.51 10.62 5.53
N GLY A 184 16.05 10.69 4.32
CA GLY A 184 17.21 9.90 3.88
C GLY A 184 18.56 10.61 4.03
N GLY A 185 18.57 11.83 4.58
CA GLY A 185 19.76 12.67 4.74
C GLY A 185 20.57 12.46 6.03
N ASP A 186 20.27 11.42 6.81
CA ASP A 186 20.99 11.04 8.05
C ASP A 186 22.02 9.92 7.82
#